data_AF-A0A1F2T6F2-F1
#
_entry.id   AF-A0A1F2T6F2-F1
#
_cell.length_a   1.000
_cell.length_b   1.000
_cell.length_c   1.000
_cell.angle_alpha   90.00
_cell.angle_beta   90.00
_cell.angle_gamma   90.00
#
_symmetry.space_group_name_H-M   'P 1'
#
loop_
_entity.id
_entity.type
_entity.pdbx_description
1 polymer ?
#
loop_
_entity_poly.entity_id
_entity_poly.type
_entity_poly.pdbx_seq_one_letter_code
_entity_poly.pdbx_strand_id
1 'polypeptide(L)'
;MTGSLIRFVCLAFLLSYGGRAAAAPAVPARYVAPIALHPAALGSFVRPISSTTADAQAFFNQGFQLMYAFGKVDAVRSFRESWKRDPTCAICYWGEAWAWGSYLNGPMTAEEAPGAYAAIQKAIAMKAHATAKEQAFIGAMAVRYVKDFDPARRIEQDRAYADAERVYRDELEDHPHNGWSLLGLQQALKARGGSRRRMWIRTWRQAGRDRRSGFDRLASRPLHITWRWRSAMSLGRHFPPRTVSFRRRLSGSP
;
A
#
# COMPACT_ATOMS: atom_id res chain seq x y z
N MET A 1 48.39 -48.94 -56.31
CA MET A 1 46.91 -48.92 -56.31
C MET A 1 46.48 -48.17 -55.07
N THR A 2 45.68 -47.13 -55.28
CA THR A 2 45.41 -45.98 -54.41
C THR A 2 44.42 -46.30 -53.27
N GLY A 3 44.84 -46.12 -52.02
CA GLY A 3 43.96 -46.17 -50.84
C GLY A 3 43.49 -44.77 -50.44
N SER A 4 42.20 -44.49 -50.64
CA SER A 4 41.57 -43.19 -50.38
C SER A 4 41.22 -43.05 -48.89
N LEU A 5 41.78 -42.05 -48.21
CA LEU A 5 41.46 -41.68 -46.82
C LEU A 5 40.16 -40.87 -46.78
N ILE A 6 39.09 -41.45 -46.26
CA ILE A 6 37.83 -40.75 -45.97
C ILE A 6 38.00 -39.96 -44.68
N ARG A 7 38.12 -38.63 -44.79
CA ARG A 7 38.05 -37.70 -43.65
C ARG A 7 36.58 -37.45 -43.32
N PHE A 8 36.10 -37.96 -42.18
CA PHE A 8 34.84 -37.54 -41.58
C PHE A 8 34.97 -36.12 -41.02
N VAL A 9 34.33 -35.14 -41.66
CA VAL A 9 34.15 -33.79 -41.11
C VAL A 9 32.86 -33.81 -40.28
N CYS A 10 32.98 -33.86 -38.96
CA CYS A 10 31.87 -33.62 -38.05
C CYS A 10 31.51 -32.12 -38.08
N LEU A 11 30.49 -31.75 -38.85
CA LEU A 11 29.86 -30.44 -38.74
C LEU A 11 29.04 -30.40 -37.43
N ALA A 12 29.56 -29.75 -36.40
CA ALA A 12 28.80 -29.42 -35.21
C ALA A 12 27.83 -28.26 -35.53
N PHE A 13 26.56 -28.55 -35.74
CA PHE A 13 25.50 -27.54 -35.77
C PHE A 13 25.24 -27.04 -34.34
N LEU A 14 25.87 -25.93 -33.97
CA LEU A 14 25.46 -25.14 -32.81
C LEU A 14 24.12 -24.47 -33.15
N LEU A 15 23.00 -25.09 -32.76
CA LEU A 15 21.71 -24.39 -32.71
C LEU A 15 21.80 -23.30 -31.64
N SER A 16 22.06 -22.08 -32.07
CA SER A 16 21.87 -20.87 -31.26
C SER A 16 20.39 -20.74 -30.92
N TYR A 17 19.97 -21.25 -29.76
CA TYR A 17 18.66 -20.94 -29.20
C TYR A 17 18.64 -19.46 -28.81
N GLY A 18 18.30 -18.60 -29.78
CA GLY A 18 17.99 -17.20 -29.57
C GLY A 18 16.67 -17.07 -28.80
N GLY A 19 16.70 -17.37 -27.50
CA GLY A 19 15.59 -17.09 -26.60
C GLY A 19 15.38 -15.58 -26.54
N ARG A 20 14.41 -15.07 -27.30
CA ARG A 20 14.01 -13.66 -27.25
C ARG A 20 13.36 -13.43 -25.88
N ALA A 21 14.12 -12.89 -24.93
CA ALA A 21 13.58 -12.46 -23.65
C ALA A 21 12.43 -11.50 -23.93
N ALA A 22 11.21 -11.87 -23.53
CA ALA A 22 10.07 -10.98 -23.64
C ALA A 22 10.38 -9.72 -22.83
N ALA A 23 10.34 -8.56 -23.48
CA ALA A 23 10.51 -7.27 -22.81
C ALA A 23 9.43 -7.14 -21.72
N ALA A 24 9.83 -6.69 -20.52
CA ALA A 24 8.88 -6.41 -19.47
C ALA A 24 7.82 -5.40 -19.97
N PRO A 25 6.54 -5.58 -19.62
CA PRO A 25 5.50 -4.66 -20.04
C PRO A 25 5.83 -3.22 -19.58
N ALA A 26 5.64 -2.26 -20.47
CA ALA A 26 5.88 -0.85 -20.15
C ALA A 26 4.90 -0.37 -19.07
N VAL A 27 5.39 0.45 -18.14
CA VAL A 27 4.55 1.05 -17.09
C VAL A 27 3.52 1.99 -17.76
N PRO A 28 2.21 1.87 -17.46
CA PRO A 28 1.20 2.71 -18.10
C PRO A 28 1.44 4.20 -17.86
N ALA A 29 1.15 5.04 -18.87
CA ALA A 29 1.43 6.48 -18.88
C ALA A 29 0.93 7.21 -17.61
N ARG A 30 -0.24 6.81 -17.10
CA ARG A 30 -0.86 7.38 -15.89
C ARG A 30 0.02 7.28 -14.63
N TYR A 31 0.95 6.33 -14.57
CA TYR A 31 1.85 6.13 -13.41
C TYR A 31 3.22 6.81 -13.58
N VAL A 32 3.54 7.30 -14.78
CA VAL A 32 4.82 7.96 -15.08
C VAL A 32 4.68 9.44 -15.40
N ALA A 33 3.44 9.93 -15.53
CA ALA A 33 3.15 11.35 -15.68
C ALA A 33 3.70 12.16 -14.49
N PRO A 34 4.37 13.31 -14.72
CA PRO A 34 4.90 14.16 -13.65
C PRO A 34 3.80 14.57 -12.67
N ILE A 35 4.11 14.60 -11.38
CA ILE A 35 3.21 15.12 -10.33
C ILE A 35 3.88 16.31 -9.65
N ALA A 36 3.13 17.36 -9.39
CA ALA A 36 3.62 18.50 -8.64
C ALA A 36 3.72 18.16 -7.14
N LEU A 37 4.58 18.88 -6.42
CA LEU A 37 4.63 18.82 -4.97
C LEU A 37 3.57 19.75 -4.38
N HIS A 38 2.77 19.26 -3.44
CA HIS A 38 1.63 19.94 -2.85
C HIS A 38 1.76 20.05 -1.32
N PRO A 39 2.73 20.84 -0.81
CA PRO A 39 3.07 20.86 0.61
C PRO A 39 1.96 21.40 1.52
N ALA A 40 1.08 22.27 1.01
CA ALA A 40 -0.01 22.88 1.79
C ALA A 40 -1.30 22.05 1.82
N ALA A 41 -1.55 21.22 0.81
CA ALA A 41 -2.85 20.56 0.63
C ALA A 41 -3.02 19.30 1.49
N LEU A 42 -1.92 18.69 1.94
CA LEU A 42 -1.91 17.33 2.47
C LEU A 42 -1.58 17.25 3.98
N GLY A 43 -1.41 18.40 4.64
CA GLY A 43 -1.19 18.52 6.09
C GLY A 43 0.28 18.38 6.54
N SER A 44 0.52 18.45 7.85
CA SER A 44 1.86 18.49 8.46
C SER A 44 2.51 17.12 8.69
N PHE A 45 1.96 16.04 8.13
CA PHE A 45 2.53 14.72 8.30
C PHE A 45 3.94 14.67 7.69
N VAL A 46 4.93 14.43 8.54
CA VAL A 46 6.31 14.19 8.15
C VAL A 46 6.76 12.90 8.80
N ARG A 47 7.39 12.03 8.02
CA ARG A 47 8.15 10.92 8.57
C ARG A 47 9.57 10.91 8.02
N PRO A 48 10.59 11.14 8.86
CA PRO A 48 11.98 11.06 8.42
C PRO A 48 12.29 9.73 7.74
N ILE A 49 12.94 9.80 6.58
CA ILE A 49 13.48 8.66 5.82
C ILE A 49 15.02 8.72 5.81
N SER A 50 15.70 7.66 5.39
CA SER A 50 17.17 7.64 5.29
C SER A 50 17.76 8.63 4.28
N SER A 51 16.96 9.13 3.35
CA SER A 51 17.40 10.13 2.38
C SER A 51 17.68 11.48 3.05
N THR A 52 18.82 12.08 2.73
CA THR A 52 19.15 13.46 3.11
C THR A 52 18.65 14.48 2.09
N THR A 53 18.04 14.04 0.98
CA THR A 53 17.51 14.91 -0.08
C THR A 53 16.15 15.45 0.32
N ALA A 54 16.05 16.76 0.59
CA ALA A 54 14.82 17.40 1.04
C ALA A 54 13.64 17.16 0.08
N ASP A 55 13.87 17.21 -1.23
CA ASP A 55 12.83 16.95 -2.23
C ASP A 55 12.38 15.48 -2.22
N ALA A 56 13.30 14.53 -2.01
CA ALA A 56 12.94 13.12 -1.90
C ALA A 56 12.03 12.88 -0.69
N GLN A 57 12.39 13.45 0.47
CA GLN A 57 11.57 13.44 1.68
C GLN A 57 10.17 14.04 1.46
N ALA A 58 10.09 15.18 0.75
CA ALA A 58 8.83 15.87 0.50
C ALA A 58 7.89 15.04 -0.39
N PHE A 59 8.40 14.50 -1.50
CA PHE A 59 7.63 13.63 -2.38
C PHE A 59 7.24 12.29 -1.72
N PHE A 60 8.09 11.78 -0.82
CA PHE A 60 7.76 10.60 -0.02
C PHE A 60 6.59 10.87 0.93
N ASN A 61 6.61 11.98 1.65
CA ASN A 61 5.53 12.40 2.54
C ASN A 61 4.22 12.58 1.77
N GLN A 62 4.26 13.23 0.61
CA GLN A 62 3.11 13.38 -0.28
C GLN A 62 2.54 12.02 -0.72
N GLY A 63 3.40 11.07 -1.12
CA GLY A 63 2.98 9.73 -1.50
C GLY A 63 2.25 9.00 -0.38
N PHE A 64 2.73 9.14 0.85
CA PHE A 64 2.06 8.62 2.05
C PHE A 64 0.68 9.23 2.27
N GLN A 65 0.59 10.55 2.23
CA GLN A 65 -0.67 11.27 2.43
C GLN A 65 -1.69 10.91 1.35
N LEU A 66 -1.26 10.76 0.10
CA LEU A 66 -2.10 10.29 -1.00
C LEU A 66 -2.61 8.86 -0.79
N MET A 67 -1.78 7.96 -0.27
CA MET A 67 -2.23 6.62 0.10
C MET A 67 -3.29 6.64 1.21
N TYR A 68 -3.15 7.52 2.21
CA TYR A 68 -4.18 7.74 3.22
C TYR A 68 -5.46 8.37 2.65
N ALA A 69 -5.34 9.18 1.60
CA ALA A 69 -6.45 9.76 0.85
C ALA A 69 -7.01 8.84 -0.26
N PHE A 70 -6.54 7.59 -0.35
CA PHE A 70 -6.92 6.61 -1.38
C PHE A 70 -6.54 6.98 -2.83
N GLY A 71 -5.63 7.94 -3.02
CA GLY A 71 -5.08 8.38 -4.31
C GLY A 71 -3.93 7.50 -4.80
N LYS A 72 -4.19 6.22 -5.09
CA LYS A 72 -3.16 5.21 -5.40
C LYS A 72 -2.24 5.58 -6.58
N VAL A 73 -2.82 6.05 -7.68
CA VAL A 73 -2.07 6.41 -8.90
C VAL A 73 -1.14 7.60 -8.62
N ASP A 74 -1.64 8.61 -7.92
CA ASP A 74 -0.86 9.79 -7.56
C ASP A 74 0.22 9.47 -6.53
N ALA A 75 -0.06 8.55 -5.61
CA ALA A 75 0.95 8.05 -4.68
C ALA A 75 2.10 7.36 -5.41
N VAL A 76 1.82 6.48 -6.39
CA VAL A 76 2.87 5.88 -7.24
C VAL A 76 3.70 6.97 -7.90
N ARG A 77 3.07 7.96 -8.55
CA ARG A 77 3.76 9.09 -9.20
C ARG A 77 4.66 9.83 -8.20
N SER A 78 4.16 10.08 -6.98
CA SER A 78 4.88 10.80 -5.95
C SER A 78 6.10 10.03 -5.43
N PHE A 79 5.95 8.74 -5.13
CA PHE A 79 7.08 7.89 -4.74
C PHE A 79 8.11 7.77 -5.86
N ARG A 80 7.67 7.82 -7.13
CA ARG A 80 8.58 7.86 -8.27
C ARG A 80 9.38 9.14 -8.35
N GLU A 81 8.75 10.30 -8.15
CA GLU A 81 9.51 11.56 -8.02
C GLU A 81 10.48 11.50 -6.83
N SER A 82 10.10 10.88 -5.72
CA SER A 82 10.96 10.72 -4.55
C SER A 82 12.27 9.98 -4.88
N TRP A 83 12.21 8.78 -5.48
CA TRP A 83 13.44 8.06 -5.86
C TRP A 83 14.15 8.64 -7.09
N LYS A 84 13.49 9.46 -7.92
CA LYS A 84 14.21 10.22 -8.98
C LYS A 84 15.12 11.27 -8.37
N ARG A 85 14.73 11.86 -7.24
CA ARG A 85 15.56 12.85 -6.52
C ARG A 85 16.64 12.21 -5.67
N ASP A 86 16.39 11.00 -5.17
CA ASP A 86 17.41 10.17 -4.53
C ASP A 86 17.31 8.71 -5.02
N PRO A 87 18.08 8.34 -6.06
CA PRO A 87 18.10 6.98 -6.59
C PRO A 87 18.64 5.93 -5.63
N THR A 88 19.27 6.33 -4.52
CA THR A 88 19.76 5.41 -3.48
C THR A 88 18.77 5.24 -2.34
N CYS A 89 17.67 6.01 -2.31
CA CYS A 89 16.65 5.93 -1.27
C CYS A 89 15.86 4.61 -1.38
N ALA A 90 16.30 3.59 -0.65
CA ALA A 90 15.68 2.27 -0.65
C ALA A 90 14.20 2.31 -0.27
N ILE A 91 13.86 3.14 0.72
CA ILE A 91 12.49 3.22 1.19
C ILE A 91 11.55 3.95 0.23
N CYS A 92 12.08 4.84 -0.61
CA CYS A 92 11.30 5.51 -1.65
C CYS A 92 10.74 4.50 -2.65
N TYR A 93 11.53 3.48 -3.01
CA TYR A 93 11.08 2.35 -3.82
C TYR A 93 10.09 1.43 -3.09
N TRP A 94 10.26 1.23 -1.78
CA TRP A 94 9.27 0.53 -0.96
C TRP A 94 7.92 1.25 -0.94
N GLY A 95 7.92 2.58 -0.89
CA GLY A 95 6.71 3.40 -0.97
C GLY A 95 5.98 3.20 -2.30
N GLU A 96 6.71 3.21 -3.42
CA GLU A 96 6.15 2.87 -4.72
C GLU A 96 5.56 1.46 -4.74
N ALA A 97 6.31 0.46 -4.24
CA ALA A 97 5.84 -0.93 -4.18
C ALA A 97 4.54 -1.06 -3.37
N TRP A 98 4.43 -0.34 -2.25
CA TRP A 98 3.21 -0.26 -1.46
C TRP A 98 2.04 0.33 -2.27
N ALA A 99 2.29 1.42 -2.98
CA ALA A 99 1.30 2.09 -3.79
C ALA A 99 0.84 1.27 -5.01
N TRP A 100 1.61 0.28 -5.48
CA TRP A 100 1.13 -0.68 -6.49
C TRP A 100 0.26 -1.81 -5.90
N GLY A 101 0.48 -2.16 -4.63
CA GLY A 101 -0.10 -3.33 -3.99
C GLY A 101 -1.60 -3.27 -3.70
N SER A 102 -2.08 -4.31 -3.01
CA SER A 102 -3.47 -4.34 -2.56
C SER A 102 -3.66 -3.45 -1.34
N TYR A 103 -4.80 -2.76 -1.26
CA TYR A 103 -5.08 -1.80 -0.19
C TYR A 103 -6.50 -1.99 0.39
N LEU A 104 -7.00 -1.02 1.17
CA LEU A 104 -8.28 -1.15 1.86
C LEU A 104 -9.44 -1.40 0.90
N ASN A 105 -9.41 -0.78 -0.28
CA ASN A 105 -10.55 -0.76 -1.20
C ASN A 105 -10.49 -1.83 -2.29
N GLY A 106 -9.37 -2.54 -2.48
CA GLY A 106 -9.29 -3.57 -3.50
C GLY A 106 -8.00 -4.38 -3.53
N PRO A 107 -8.06 -5.56 -4.18
CA PRO A 107 -6.88 -6.36 -4.49
C PRO A 107 -6.01 -5.68 -5.56
N MET A 108 -4.72 -6.00 -5.57
CA MET A 108 -3.79 -5.68 -6.67
C MET A 108 -4.20 -6.44 -7.93
N THR A 109 -4.12 -5.78 -9.08
CA THR A 109 -4.44 -6.39 -10.38
C THR A 109 -3.20 -6.99 -11.05
N ALA A 110 -3.41 -7.80 -12.09
CA ALA A 110 -2.31 -8.30 -12.92
C ALA A 110 -1.55 -7.18 -13.67
N GLU A 111 -2.21 -6.07 -14.00
CA GLU A 111 -1.57 -4.89 -14.62
C GLU A 111 -0.61 -4.19 -13.65
N GLU A 112 -0.93 -4.20 -12.34
CA GLU A 112 -0.16 -3.52 -11.30
C GLU A 112 1.00 -4.35 -10.75
N ALA A 113 0.87 -5.68 -10.80
CA ALA A 113 1.82 -6.60 -10.19
C ALA A 113 3.27 -6.45 -10.69
N PRO A 114 3.55 -6.25 -12.00
CA PRO A 114 4.90 -5.99 -12.48
C PRO A 114 5.51 -4.73 -11.86
N GLY A 115 4.71 -3.68 -11.66
CA GLY A 115 5.15 -2.44 -11.00
C GLY A 115 5.50 -2.65 -9.54
N ALA A 116 4.65 -3.38 -8.79
CA ALA A 116 4.91 -3.72 -7.39
C ALA A 116 6.20 -4.54 -7.22
N TYR A 117 6.38 -5.56 -8.07
CA TYR A 117 7.55 -6.42 -8.05
C TYR A 117 8.82 -5.64 -8.41
N ALA A 118 8.81 -4.87 -9.51
CA ALA A 118 9.98 -4.10 -9.93
C ALA A 118 10.42 -3.08 -8.86
N ALA A 119 9.45 -2.38 -8.26
CA ALA A 119 9.74 -1.40 -7.20
C ALA A 119 10.35 -2.07 -5.96
N ILE A 120 9.80 -3.19 -5.48
CA ILE A 120 10.36 -3.85 -4.29
C ILE A 120 11.74 -4.48 -4.56
N GLN A 121 11.99 -4.97 -5.78
CA GLN A 121 13.32 -5.45 -6.16
C GLN A 121 14.35 -4.32 -6.17
N LYS A 122 13.96 -3.11 -6.61
CA LYS A 122 14.82 -1.92 -6.47
C LYS A 122 15.04 -1.53 -5.01
N ALA A 123 14.00 -1.59 -4.17
CA ALA A 123 14.15 -1.36 -2.74
C ALA A 123 15.14 -2.34 -2.10
N ILE A 124 15.08 -3.64 -2.46
CA ILE A 124 16.02 -4.67 -2.01
C ILE A 124 17.45 -4.32 -2.42
N ALA A 125 17.66 -3.96 -3.68
CA ALA A 125 18.98 -3.62 -4.20
C ALA A 125 19.61 -2.43 -3.46
N MET A 126 18.80 -1.48 -3.00
CA MET A 126 19.27 -0.28 -2.30
C MET A 126 19.33 -0.43 -0.78
N LYS A 127 19.01 -1.60 -0.18
CA LYS A 127 18.88 -1.79 1.28
C LYS A 127 20.10 -1.32 2.08
N ALA A 128 21.30 -1.38 1.52
CA ALA A 128 22.53 -0.91 2.17
C ALA A 128 22.50 0.60 2.51
N HIS A 129 21.68 1.38 1.81
CA HIS A 129 21.48 2.83 2.04
C HIS A 129 20.29 3.13 2.98
N ALA A 130 19.61 2.10 3.50
CA ALA A 130 18.48 2.25 4.40
C ALA A 130 18.91 2.01 5.85
N THR A 131 18.20 2.65 6.78
CA THR A 131 18.28 2.33 8.20
C THR A 131 17.85 0.88 8.46
N ALA A 132 18.30 0.28 9.57
CA ALA A 132 17.89 -1.09 9.95
C ALA A 132 16.36 -1.28 9.95
N LYS A 133 15.63 -0.24 10.36
CA LYS A 133 14.16 -0.20 10.36
C LYS A 133 13.57 -0.26 8.95
N GLU A 134 14.05 0.59 8.05
CA GLU A 134 13.61 0.58 6.65
C GLU A 134 13.97 -0.75 5.97
N GLN A 135 15.14 -1.31 6.26
CA GLN A 135 15.53 -2.63 5.76
C GLN A 135 14.56 -3.74 6.21
N ALA A 136 14.06 -3.67 7.46
CA ALA A 136 13.07 -4.60 7.96
C ALA A 136 11.72 -4.43 7.24
N PHE A 137 11.27 -3.20 7.00
CA PHE A 137 10.05 -2.94 6.23
C PHE A 137 10.13 -3.38 4.77
N ILE A 138 11.28 -3.18 4.14
CA ILE A 138 11.57 -3.68 2.79
C ILE A 138 11.49 -5.20 2.78
N GLY A 139 12.11 -5.86 3.77
CA GLY A 139 12.06 -7.33 3.91
C GLY A 139 10.63 -7.85 4.08
N ALA A 140 9.85 -7.22 4.97
CA ALA A 140 8.45 -7.61 5.20
C ALA A 140 7.60 -7.48 3.93
N MET A 141 7.75 -6.38 3.18
CA MET A 141 6.98 -6.16 1.96
C MET A 141 7.43 -7.02 0.79
N ALA A 142 8.71 -7.36 0.69
CA ALA A 142 9.26 -8.21 -0.36
C ALA A 142 8.57 -9.58 -0.44
N VAL A 143 8.17 -10.15 0.71
CA VAL A 143 7.46 -11.43 0.77
C VAL A 143 6.13 -11.40 -0.01
N ARG A 144 5.53 -10.23 -0.16
CA ARG A 144 4.22 -10.06 -0.80
C ARG A 144 4.26 -10.05 -2.33
N TYR A 145 5.37 -9.62 -2.93
CA TYR A 145 5.42 -9.37 -4.36
C TYR A 145 6.32 -10.39 -5.05
N VAL A 146 5.70 -11.20 -5.90
CA VAL A 146 6.34 -12.26 -6.66
C VAL A 146 6.44 -11.87 -8.13
N LYS A 147 7.43 -12.42 -8.85
CA LYS A 147 7.67 -12.14 -10.27
C LYS A 147 6.48 -12.55 -11.13
N ASP A 148 6.03 -13.79 -10.93
CA ASP A 148 4.97 -14.41 -11.72
C ASP A 148 3.68 -14.37 -10.90
N PHE A 149 3.05 -13.19 -10.86
CA PHE A 149 1.84 -12.97 -10.10
C PHE A 149 0.62 -13.63 -10.76
N ASP A 150 -0.07 -14.45 -9.98
CA ASP A 150 -1.36 -15.05 -10.34
C ASP A 150 -2.45 -14.49 -9.41
N PRO A 151 -3.45 -13.73 -9.95
CA PRO A 151 -4.58 -13.24 -9.19
C PRO A 151 -5.34 -14.33 -8.42
N ALA A 152 -5.39 -15.56 -8.94
CA ALA A 152 -6.05 -16.69 -8.28
C ALA A 152 -5.31 -17.13 -7.01
N ARG A 153 -3.98 -16.96 -6.98
CA ARG A 153 -3.13 -17.32 -5.85
C ARG A 153 -2.83 -16.17 -4.90
N ARG A 154 -3.28 -14.95 -5.21
CA ARG A 154 -3.10 -13.70 -4.44
C ARG A 154 -3.22 -13.87 -2.91
N ILE A 155 -4.16 -14.71 -2.45
CA ILE A 155 -4.39 -14.96 -1.03
C ILE A 155 -3.15 -15.55 -0.34
N GLU A 156 -2.36 -16.36 -1.02
CA GLU A 156 -1.11 -16.91 -0.52
C GLU A 156 -0.11 -15.80 -0.20
N GLN A 157 0.10 -14.85 -1.12
CA GLN A 157 1.02 -13.73 -0.90
C GLN A 157 0.53 -12.77 0.18
N ASP A 158 -0.79 -12.53 0.24
CA ASP A 158 -1.39 -11.72 1.30
C ASP A 158 -1.19 -12.36 2.68
N ARG A 159 -1.31 -13.70 2.79
CA ARG A 159 -1.03 -14.44 4.03
C ARG A 159 0.44 -14.40 4.40
N ALA A 160 1.33 -14.63 3.43
CA ALA A 160 2.77 -14.57 3.67
C ALA A 160 3.21 -13.17 4.15
N TYR A 161 2.65 -12.11 3.57
CA TYR A 161 2.83 -10.74 4.07
C TYR A 161 2.25 -10.55 5.48
N ALA A 162 1.14 -11.23 5.80
CA ALA A 162 0.55 -11.17 7.12
C ALA A 162 1.42 -11.83 8.20
N ASP A 163 2.16 -12.88 7.85
CA ASP A 163 3.11 -13.53 8.75
C ASP A 163 4.31 -12.62 9.06
N ALA A 164 4.58 -11.62 8.20
CA ALA A 164 5.53 -10.55 8.46
C ALA A 164 4.99 -9.46 9.42
N GLU A 165 3.78 -9.62 10.01
CA GLU A 165 3.21 -8.64 10.94
C GLU A 165 4.07 -8.35 12.16
N ARG A 166 4.90 -9.32 12.57
CA ARG A 166 5.81 -9.19 13.72
C ARG A 166 6.73 -7.98 13.57
N VAL A 167 7.27 -7.74 12.37
CA VAL A 167 8.11 -6.56 12.08
C VAL A 167 7.40 -5.26 12.45
N TYR A 168 6.10 -5.18 12.16
CA TYR A 168 5.31 -4.01 12.48
C TYR A 168 4.90 -3.97 13.95
N ARG A 169 4.67 -5.12 14.60
CA ARG A 169 4.34 -5.18 16.02
C ARG A 169 5.51 -4.74 16.88
N ASP A 170 6.70 -5.31 16.65
CA ASP A 170 7.91 -5.03 17.42
C ASP A 170 8.22 -3.52 17.39
N GLU A 171 8.15 -2.92 16.20
CA GLU A 171 8.36 -1.49 16.04
C GLU A 171 7.30 -0.61 16.74
N LEU A 172 6.07 -1.11 16.93
CA LEU A 172 5.01 -0.42 17.67
C LEU A 172 5.13 -0.57 19.19
N GLU A 173 5.96 -1.50 19.68
CA GLU A 173 6.25 -1.59 21.12
C GLU A 173 7.10 -0.39 21.54
N ASP A 174 8.12 -0.07 20.75
CA ASP A 174 9.01 1.07 21.01
C ASP A 174 8.44 2.40 20.48
N HIS A 175 7.67 2.35 19.39
CA HIS A 175 7.13 3.54 18.70
C HIS A 175 5.62 3.38 18.42
N PRO A 176 4.76 3.47 19.45
CA PRO A 176 3.33 3.14 19.35
C PRO A 176 2.53 4.01 18.36
N HIS A 177 3.07 5.14 17.93
CA HIS A 177 2.48 6.04 16.95
C HIS A 177 3.16 5.98 15.57
N ASN A 178 3.99 4.96 15.31
CA ASN A 178 4.60 4.75 14.02
C ASN A 178 3.53 4.41 12.96
N GLY A 179 3.22 5.39 12.10
CA GLY A 179 2.22 5.23 11.03
C GLY A 179 2.54 4.11 10.03
N TRP A 180 3.83 3.84 9.74
CA TRP A 180 4.24 2.77 8.82
C TRP A 180 3.94 1.39 9.40
N SER A 181 4.20 1.23 10.69
CA SER A 181 3.93 -0.02 11.39
C SER A 181 2.46 -0.24 11.66
N LEU A 182 1.71 0.80 12.05
CA LEU A 182 0.26 0.70 12.18
C LEU A 182 -0.39 0.27 10.86
N LEU A 183 0.07 0.83 9.75
CA LEU A 183 -0.41 0.52 8.41
C LEU A 183 -0.02 -0.89 7.96
N GLY A 184 1.24 -1.29 8.15
CA GLY A 184 1.71 -2.62 7.83
C GLY A 184 0.95 -3.69 8.61
N LEU A 185 0.77 -3.46 9.91
CA LEU A 185 -0.03 -4.30 10.80
C LEU A 185 -1.50 -4.35 10.38
N GLN A 186 -2.10 -3.21 10.01
CA GLN A 186 -3.49 -3.17 9.52
C GLN A 186 -3.67 -4.06 8.28
N GLN A 187 -2.74 -3.97 7.32
CA GLN A 187 -2.79 -4.77 6.10
C GLN A 187 -2.59 -6.26 6.39
N ALA A 188 -1.66 -6.61 7.27
CA ALA A 188 -1.44 -7.99 7.70
C ALA A 188 -2.69 -8.58 8.40
N LEU A 189 -3.28 -7.85 9.34
CA LEU A 189 -4.51 -8.28 10.03
C LEU A 189 -5.70 -8.48 9.07
N LYS A 190 -5.76 -7.69 7.98
CA LYS A 190 -6.80 -7.83 6.95
C LYS A 190 -6.67 -9.16 6.21
N ALA A 191 -5.45 -9.50 5.82
CA ALA A 191 -5.16 -10.74 5.09
C ALA A 191 -5.46 -12.00 5.92
N ARG A 192 -5.37 -11.95 7.25
CA ARG A 192 -5.74 -13.06 8.16
C ARG A 192 -7.25 -13.19 8.41
N GLY A 193 -8.10 -12.45 7.70
CA GLY A 193 -9.55 -12.49 7.88
C GLY A 193 -10.05 -11.73 9.12
N GLY A 194 -9.25 -10.83 9.69
CA GLY A 194 -9.67 -9.97 10.79
C GLY A 194 -10.86 -9.09 10.39
N SER A 195 -11.93 -9.09 11.17
CA SER A 195 -13.08 -8.21 10.90
C SER A 195 -12.64 -6.75 10.99
N ARG A 196 -13.14 -5.91 10.05
CA ARG A 196 -12.81 -4.47 9.94
C ARG A 196 -12.91 -3.76 11.31
N ARG A 197 -13.89 -4.14 12.13
CA ARG A 197 -14.11 -3.66 13.51
C ARG A 197 -13.04 -4.14 14.51
N ARG A 198 -12.65 -5.42 14.51
CA ARG A 198 -11.61 -5.96 15.43
C ARG A 198 -10.22 -5.45 15.08
N MET A 199 -9.94 -5.31 13.78
CA MET A 199 -8.72 -4.66 13.27
C MET A 199 -8.63 -3.24 13.81
N TRP A 200 -9.63 -2.40 13.54
CA TRP A 200 -9.67 -1.01 14.03
C TRP A 200 -9.57 -0.91 15.56
N ILE A 201 -10.30 -1.72 16.31
CA ILE A 201 -10.23 -1.70 17.80
C ILE A 201 -8.83 -2.12 18.29
N ARG A 202 -8.16 -3.09 17.67
CA ARG A 202 -6.81 -3.50 18.07
C ARG A 202 -5.76 -2.45 17.70
N THR A 203 -5.74 -1.94 16.47
CA THR A 203 -4.79 -0.88 16.08
C THR A 203 -5.02 0.40 16.87
N TRP A 204 -6.27 0.81 17.13
CA TRP A 204 -6.57 1.97 17.99
C TRP A 204 -6.25 1.72 19.47
N ARG A 205 -6.47 0.52 20.02
CA ARG A 205 -6.07 0.21 21.41
C ARG A 205 -4.55 0.19 21.57
N GLN A 206 -3.81 -0.31 20.57
CA GLN A 206 -2.35 -0.28 20.56
C GLN A 206 -1.83 1.17 20.47
N ALA A 207 -2.42 1.98 19.58
CA ALA A 207 -2.12 3.40 19.45
C ALA A 207 -2.70 4.28 20.58
N GLY A 208 -3.54 3.71 21.46
CA GLY A 208 -4.37 4.41 22.43
C GLY A 208 -4.15 3.99 23.88
N ARG A 209 -3.09 3.23 24.20
CA ARG A 209 -2.69 3.00 25.60
C ARG A 209 -2.37 4.30 26.37
N ASP A 210 -2.31 5.43 25.68
CA ASP A 210 -2.04 6.76 26.24
C ASP A 210 -3.26 7.72 26.28
N ARG A 211 -4.50 7.25 26.01
CA ARG A 211 -5.71 8.11 26.09
C ARG A 211 -6.84 7.50 26.92
N ARG A 212 -6.60 7.26 28.21
CA ARG A 212 -7.67 6.95 29.18
C ARG A 212 -8.53 8.16 29.61
N SER A 213 -8.66 9.23 28.82
CA SER A 213 -9.44 10.40 29.25
C SER A 213 -10.46 10.97 28.25
N GLY A 214 -10.61 10.39 27.05
CA GLY A 214 -11.53 10.96 26.04
C GLY A 214 -12.69 10.06 25.64
N PHE A 215 -12.40 8.79 25.35
CA PHE A 215 -13.30 7.96 24.56
C PHE A 215 -14.41 7.28 25.37
N ASP A 216 -14.15 6.96 26.64
CA ASP A 216 -15.18 6.40 27.54
C ASP A 216 -16.35 7.38 27.76
N ARG A 217 -16.10 8.70 27.67
CA ARG A 217 -17.16 9.72 27.73
C ARG A 217 -18.08 9.77 26.51
N LEU A 218 -17.59 9.33 25.33
CA LEU A 218 -18.39 9.27 24.11
C LEU A 218 -19.12 7.93 23.95
N ALA A 219 -18.52 6.83 24.41
CA ALA A 219 -19.14 5.51 24.37
C ALA A 219 -20.25 5.30 25.41
N SER A 220 -20.32 6.16 26.45
CA SER A 220 -21.30 6.07 27.54
C SER A 220 -22.57 6.91 27.32
N ARG A 221 -22.70 7.63 26.20
CA ARG A 221 -23.88 8.47 25.94
C ARG A 221 -24.81 7.77 24.94
N PRO A 222 -26.11 7.66 25.22
CA PRO A 222 -27.08 7.06 24.29
C PRO A 222 -27.06 7.84 22.96
N LEU A 223 -26.89 7.11 21.86
CA LEU A 223 -26.86 7.66 20.51
C LEU A 223 -28.27 8.13 20.09
N HIS A 224 -28.57 9.40 20.28
CA HIS A 224 -29.59 10.09 19.46
C HIS A 224 -28.89 10.76 18.27
N ILE A 225 -28.60 9.96 17.24
CA ILE A 225 -28.21 10.47 15.92
C ILE A 225 -29.49 10.87 15.19
N THR A 226 -29.80 12.16 15.15
CA THR A 226 -30.75 12.72 14.17
C THR A 226 -29.97 13.44 13.07
N TRP A 227 -30.21 12.96 11.85
CA TRP A 227 -29.90 13.51 10.54
C TRP A 227 -29.56 15.01 10.47
N ARG A 228 -28.30 15.34 10.17
CA ARG A 228 -27.93 16.62 9.55
C ARG A 228 -26.80 16.44 8.52
N TRP A 229 -27.10 15.69 7.47
CA TRP A 229 -26.36 15.68 6.21
C TRP A 229 -27.32 16.10 5.08
N ARG A 230 -27.52 17.42 4.91
CA ARG A 230 -28.04 18.07 3.69
C ARG A 230 -28.10 19.59 3.89
N SER A 231 -26.98 20.29 3.73
CA SER A 231 -26.97 21.74 3.46
C SER A 231 -25.66 22.14 2.79
N ALA A 232 -25.52 21.80 1.50
CA ALA A 232 -24.57 22.44 0.60
C ALA A 232 -24.96 22.13 -0.85
N MET A 233 -26.16 22.55 -1.27
CA MET A 233 -26.52 22.71 -2.68
C MET A 233 -27.82 23.52 -2.78
N SER A 234 -27.77 24.57 -3.59
CA SER A 234 -28.90 25.35 -4.13
C SER A 234 -29.66 26.30 -3.21
N LEU A 235 -29.33 27.58 -3.38
CA LEU A 235 -30.22 28.74 -3.44
C LEU A 235 -31.74 28.46 -3.41
N GLY A 236 -32.43 29.17 -2.52
CA GLY A 236 -33.73 29.80 -2.80
C GLY A 236 -35.00 28.94 -2.69
N ARG A 237 -35.77 29.20 -1.62
CA ARG A 237 -37.24 29.24 -1.46
C ARG A 237 -37.77 28.38 -0.30
N HIS A 238 -38.54 29.03 0.57
CA HIS A 238 -39.22 28.48 1.74
C HIS A 238 -40.40 27.58 1.36
N PHE A 239 -40.58 26.46 2.08
CA PHE A 239 -41.86 25.79 2.28
C PHE A 239 -41.94 25.28 3.74
N PRO A 240 -43.08 25.42 4.45
CA PRO A 240 -43.21 25.01 5.84
C PRO A 240 -43.45 23.49 6.00
N PRO A 241 -43.13 22.88 7.16
CA PRO A 241 -43.19 21.44 7.35
C PRO A 241 -44.61 20.94 7.68
N ARG A 242 -45.04 19.83 7.07
CA ARG A 242 -46.13 18.97 7.57
C ARG A 242 -45.55 17.75 8.27
N THR A 243 -46.01 17.49 9.49
CA THR A 243 -45.70 16.30 10.30
C THR A 243 -46.56 15.11 9.89
N VAL A 244 -45.95 13.93 9.77
CA VAL A 244 -46.66 12.63 9.72
C VAL A 244 -46.04 11.71 10.74
N SER A 245 -46.87 11.15 11.63
CA SER A 245 -46.55 10.21 12.71
C SER A 245 -46.86 8.78 12.28
N PHE A 246 -46.03 7.80 12.68
CA PHE A 246 -46.36 6.38 12.54
C PHE A 246 -46.10 5.64 13.86
N ARG A 247 -47.16 5.04 14.42
CA ARG A 247 -47.10 4.10 15.58
C ARG A 247 -46.66 2.71 15.10
N ARG A 248 -45.77 2.08 15.87
CA ARG A 248 -45.37 0.67 15.70
C ARG A 248 -46.36 -0.24 16.45
N ARG A 249 -46.93 -1.23 15.76
CA ARG A 249 -47.76 -2.29 16.34
C ARG A 249 -46.81 -3.45 16.71
N LEU A 250 -46.79 -3.86 17.98
CA LEU A 250 -46.07 -5.05 18.43
C LEU A 250 -47.02 -6.25 18.39
N SER A 251 -46.64 -7.30 17.68
CA SER A 251 -47.27 -8.62 17.68
C SER A 251 -46.60 -9.50 18.73
N GLY A 252 -47.37 -10.04 19.67
CA GLY A 252 -47.01 -11.18 20.50
C GLY A 252 -47.81 -12.42 20.06
N SER A 253 -47.14 -13.57 20.01
CA SER A 253 -47.72 -14.91 19.92
C SER A 253 -48.26 -15.36 21.29
N PRO A 254 -49.12 -16.39 21.36
CA PRO A 254 -48.68 -17.79 21.17
C PRO A 254 -49.10 -18.40 19.84
#